data_AF-A0A2S9WQB4-F1
#
_entry.id   AF-A0A2S9WQB4-F1
#
_cell.length_a   1.000
_cell.length_b   1.000
_cell.length_c   1.000
_cell.angle_alpha   90.00
_cell.angle_beta   90.00
_cell.angle_gamma   90.00
#
_symmetry.space_group_name_H-M   'P 1'
#
loop_
_entity.id
_entity.type
_entity.pdbx_description
1 polymer ?
#
loop_
_entity_poly.entity_id
_entity_poly.type
_entity_poly.pdbx_seq_one_letter_code
_entity_poly.pdbx_strand_id
1 'polypeptide(L)'
;MADSENLYTDDNPETTVEGLGFANKEKAEESVEKIKALLEKGEIDQNHAKQICVTMEQRSKHHPHRNDDMKAAEKVWRNYLEQLKKE
;
A
#
# COMPACT_ATOMS: atom_id res chain seq x y z
N MET A 1 15.43 23.10 24.62
CA MET A 1 15.95 22.79 23.27
C MET A 1 16.10 21.27 23.25
N ALA A 2 15.37 20.46 22.51
CA ALA A 2 14.30 20.66 21.55
C ALA A 2 13.55 19.32 21.47
N ASP A 3 12.34 19.25 22.03
CA ASP A 3 11.42 18.14 21.81
C ASP A 3 10.66 18.42 20.52
N SER A 4 11.32 18.18 19.38
CA SER A 4 10.61 18.10 18.09
C SER A 4 9.97 16.72 18.01
N GLU A 5 8.70 16.70 18.38
CA GLU A 5 7.72 15.67 18.06
C GLU A 5 7.70 15.43 16.55
N ASN A 6 8.64 14.63 16.05
CA ASN A 6 8.60 14.14 14.68
C ASN A 6 7.64 12.94 14.64
N LEU A 7 6.35 13.24 14.78
CA LEU A 7 5.19 12.35 14.65
C LEU A 7 5.09 11.69 13.25
N TYR A 8 6.06 11.90 12.37
CA TYR A 8 6.04 11.49 10.97
C TYR A 8 7.37 10.93 10.44
N THR A 9 8.24 10.45 11.32
CA THR A 9 9.41 9.67 10.88
C THR A 9 9.47 8.34 11.61
N ASP A 10 8.48 7.48 11.35
CA ASP A 10 8.70 6.04 11.51
C ASP A 10 9.54 5.59 10.30
N ASP A 11 10.83 5.93 10.33
CA ASP A 11 11.84 5.33 9.44
C ASP A 11 12.20 3.96 10.06
N ASN A 12 11.21 3.06 10.12
CA ASN A 12 11.46 1.65 10.36
C ASN A 12 11.64 0.97 8.99
N PRO A 13 12.89 0.75 8.54
CA PRO A 13 13.15 -0.10 7.38
C PRO A 13 12.68 -1.55 7.60
N GLU A 14 12.35 -1.94 8.83
CA GLU A 14 11.90 -3.30 9.18
C GLU A 14 10.46 -3.61 8.74
N THR A 15 9.58 -2.61 8.64
CA THR A 15 8.17 -2.78 8.22
C THR A 15 7.90 -2.35 6.79
N THR A 16 8.92 -1.87 6.07
CA THR A 16 8.78 -1.57 4.64
C THR A 16 8.58 -2.89 3.92
N VAL A 17 7.35 -3.15 3.47
CA VAL A 17 7.04 -4.36 2.74
C VAL A 17 7.78 -4.33 1.40
N GLU A 18 8.96 -4.94 1.37
CA GLU A 18 9.79 -5.01 0.18
C GLU A 18 9.10 -5.91 -0.86
N GLY A 19 9.11 -5.47 -2.12
CA GLY A 19 8.50 -6.20 -3.23
C GLY A 19 6.98 -6.02 -3.36
N LEU A 20 6.43 -4.88 -2.92
CA LEU A 20 5.12 -4.41 -3.38
C LEU A 20 5.26 -3.80 -4.79
N GLY A 21 4.49 -4.34 -5.73
CA GLY A 21 4.50 -3.93 -7.14
C GLY A 21 3.17 -3.33 -7.57
N PHE A 22 3.24 -2.26 -8.37
CA PHE A 22 2.08 -1.62 -9.02
C PHE A 22 2.20 -1.60 -10.55
N ALA A 23 3.19 -2.31 -11.10
CA ALA A 23 3.48 -2.33 -12.52
C ALA A 23 2.36 -3.00 -13.35
N ASN A 24 1.68 -3.99 -12.77
CA ASN A 24 0.69 -4.83 -13.42
C ASN A 24 -0.28 -5.46 -12.41
N LYS A 25 -1.42 -5.94 -12.92
CA LYS A 25 -2.54 -6.47 -12.11
C LYS A 25 -2.10 -7.59 -11.18
N GLU A 26 -1.41 -8.60 -11.70
CA GLU A 26 -0.91 -9.74 -10.90
C GLU A 26 -0.01 -9.27 -9.76
N LYS A 27 0.94 -8.37 -10.03
CA LYS A 27 1.83 -7.84 -8.98
C LYS A 27 1.07 -7.08 -7.91
N ALA A 28 0.04 -6.32 -8.30
CA ALA A 28 -0.82 -5.63 -7.35
C ALA A 28 -1.64 -6.62 -6.50
N GLU A 29 -2.15 -7.70 -7.10
CA GLU A 29 -2.87 -8.76 -6.38
C GLU A 29 -1.95 -9.46 -5.38
N GLU A 30 -0.75 -9.89 -5.80
CA GLU A 30 0.27 -10.49 -4.92
C GLU A 30 0.62 -9.54 -3.75
N SER A 31 0.70 -8.24 -4.04
CA SER A 31 1.01 -7.21 -3.06
C SER A 31 -0.11 -7.04 -2.03
N VAL A 32 -1.37 -7.06 -2.48
CA VAL A 32 -2.55 -7.03 -1.60
C VAL A 32 -2.60 -8.28 -0.73
N GLU A 33 -2.32 -9.46 -1.27
CA GLU A 33 -2.29 -10.71 -0.49
C GLU A 33 -1.22 -10.67 0.60
N LYS A 34 -0.03 -10.13 0.31
CA LYS A 34 1.01 -9.89 1.33
C LYS A 34 0.51 -8.96 2.44
N ILE A 35 -0.14 -7.84 2.08
CA ILE A 35 -0.66 -6.88 3.06
C ILE A 35 -1.75 -7.52 3.92
N LYS A 36 -2.64 -8.32 3.33
CA LYS A 36 -3.64 -9.11 4.07
C LYS A 36 -2.96 -10.05 5.06
N ALA A 37 -1.96 -10.81 4.62
CA ALA A 37 -1.23 -11.73 5.48
C ALA A 37 -0.52 -11.01 6.65
N LEU A 38 0.06 -9.83 6.41
CA LEU A 38 0.68 -9.01 7.46
C LEU A 38 -0.35 -8.47 8.44
N LEU A 39 -1.52 -8.03 7.94
CA LEU A 39 -2.63 -7.57 8.77
C LEU A 39 -3.19 -8.71 9.65
N GLU A 40 -3.36 -9.92 9.08
CA GLU A 40 -3.79 -11.11 9.81
C GLU A 40 -2.78 -11.54 10.89
N LYS A 41 -1.49 -11.37 10.62
CA LYS A 41 -0.42 -11.63 11.60
C LYS A 41 -0.31 -10.54 12.67
N GLY A 42 -0.95 -9.39 12.49
CA GLY A 42 -0.80 -8.23 13.36
C GLY A 42 0.54 -7.51 13.22
N GLU A 43 1.23 -7.69 12.09
CA GLU A 43 2.49 -6.97 11.79
C GLU A 43 2.21 -5.52 11.33
N ILE A 44 1.04 -5.27 10.76
CA ILE A 44 0.58 -3.95 10.35
C ILE A 44 -0.88 -3.73 10.75
N ASP A 45 -1.25 -2.48 11.04
CA ASP A 45 -2.63 -2.10 11.31
C ASP A 45 -3.43 -1.81 10.04
N GLN A 46 -4.76 -1.81 10.17
CA GLN A 46 -5.66 -1.39 9.08
C GLN A 46 -5.34 0.01 8.53
N ASN A 47 -4.89 0.93 9.39
CA ASN A 47 -4.49 2.27 8.96
C ASN A 47 -3.24 2.24 8.08
N HIS A 48 -2.25 1.42 8.45
CA HIS A 48 -1.03 1.24 7.66
C HIS A 48 -1.37 0.58 6.32
N ALA A 49 -2.21 -0.46 6.32
CA ALA A 49 -2.70 -1.08 5.09
C ALA A 49 -3.44 -0.07 4.17
N LYS A 50 -4.28 0.80 4.73
CA LYS A 50 -4.96 1.88 3.99
C LYS A 50 -3.96 2.86 3.39
N GLN A 51 -2.93 3.27 4.14
CA GLN A 51 -1.88 4.16 3.65
C GLN A 51 -1.13 3.53 2.47
N ILE A 52 -0.72 2.26 2.59
CA ILE A 52 -0.05 1.53 1.52
C ILE A 52 -0.94 1.51 0.26
N CYS A 53 -2.22 1.16 0.40
CA CYS A 53 -3.14 1.12 -0.72
C CYS A 53 -3.27 2.48 -1.42
N VAL A 54 -3.42 3.58 -0.67
CA VAL A 54 -3.50 4.93 -1.22
C VAL A 54 -2.20 5.32 -1.91
N THR A 55 -1.05 5.05 -1.30
CA THR A 55 0.26 5.32 -1.90
C THR A 55 0.45 4.55 -3.20
N MET A 56 0.09 3.27 -3.23
CA MET A 56 0.21 2.43 -4.43
C MET A 56 -0.77 2.85 -5.52
N GLU A 57 -2.02 3.20 -5.17
CA GLU A 57 -3.01 3.77 -6.10
C GLU A 57 -2.45 5.05 -6.76
N GLN A 58 -1.92 5.97 -5.95
CA GLN A 58 -1.34 7.21 -6.45
C GLN A 58 -0.11 6.96 -7.34
N ARG A 59 0.79 6.07 -6.95
CA ARG A 59 1.95 5.68 -7.77
C ARG A 59 1.52 5.10 -9.11
N SER A 60 0.51 4.23 -9.12
CA SER A 60 -0.08 3.65 -10.34
C SER A 60 -0.67 4.73 -11.26
N LYS A 61 -1.39 5.69 -10.67
CA LYS A 61 -2.15 6.72 -11.37
C LYS A 61 -1.27 7.84 -11.93
N HIS A 62 -0.26 8.26 -11.17
CA HIS A 62 0.67 9.33 -11.54
C HIS A 62 1.93 8.82 -12.26
N HIS A 63 1.99 7.53 -12.56
CA HIS A 63 3.11 6.98 -13.31
C HIS A 63 3.20 7.61 -14.71
N PRO A 64 4.38 8.08 -15.17
CA PRO A 64 4.53 8.73 -16.47
C PRO A 64 4.21 7.80 -17.64
N HIS A 65 4.40 6.48 -17.46
CA HIS A 65 4.08 5.44 -18.45
C HIS A 65 2.88 4.61 -17.98
N ARG A 66 1.72 5.25 -17.82
CA ARG A 66 0.51 4.58 -17.36
C ARG A 66 -0.05 3.67 -18.45
N ASN A 67 0.00 2.36 -18.22
CA ASN A 67 -0.52 1.33 -19.12
C ASN A 67 -1.87 0.80 -18.61
N ASP A 68 -2.60 0.03 -19.43
CA ASP A 68 -3.84 -0.62 -18.98
C ASP A 68 -3.62 -1.59 -17.82
N ASP A 69 -2.46 -2.23 -17.76
CA ASP A 69 -2.01 -3.02 -16.61
C ASP A 69 -1.92 -2.21 -15.30
N MET A 70 -1.44 -0.97 -15.38
CA MET A 70 -1.37 -0.07 -14.21
C MET A 70 -2.76 0.44 -13.81
N LYS A 71 -3.68 0.62 -14.78
CA LYS A 71 -5.09 0.90 -14.47
C LYS A 71 -5.76 -0.29 -13.79
N ALA A 72 -5.40 -1.52 -14.20
CA ALA A 72 -5.90 -2.73 -13.55
C ALA A 72 -5.34 -2.86 -12.12
N ALA A 73 -4.05 -2.59 -11.92
CA ALA A 73 -3.43 -2.49 -10.61
C ALA A 73 -4.11 -1.45 -9.71
N GLU A 74 -4.37 -0.24 -10.23
CA GLU A 74 -5.12 0.83 -9.54
C GLU A 74 -6.47 0.32 -9.03
N LYS A 75 -7.23 -0.43 -9.85
CA LYS A 75 -8.52 -0.99 -9.46
C LYS A 75 -8.39 -2.03 -8.34
N VAL A 76 -7.35 -2.87 -8.37
CA VAL A 76 -7.09 -3.86 -7.32
C VAL A 76 -6.83 -3.17 -5.99
N TRP A 77 -5.95 -2.17 -5.98
CA TRP A 77 -5.65 -1.35 -4.80
C TRP A 77 -6.88 -0.65 -4.26
N ARG A 78 -7.68 -0.06 -5.14
CA ARG A 78 -8.91 0.64 -4.77
C ARG A 78 -9.93 -0.31 -4.15
N ASN A 79 -10.15 -1.48 -4.74
CA ASN A 79 -11.08 -2.48 -4.24
C ASN A 79 -10.67 -2.92 -2.83
N TYR A 80 -9.38 -3.23 -2.63
CA TYR A 80 -8.90 -3.62 -1.31
C TYR A 80 -9.01 -2.49 -0.27
N LEU A 81 -8.73 -1.23 -0.66
CA LEU A 81 -8.96 -0.06 0.19
C LEU A 81 -10.44 0.07 0.60
N GLU A 82 -11.39 -0.20 -0.31
CA GLU A 82 -12.82 -0.20 0.01
C GLU A 82 -13.21 -1.35 0.95
N GLN A 83 -12.59 -2.53 0.81
CA GLN A 83 -12.76 -3.64 1.76
C GLN A 83 -12.29 -3.23 3.16
N LEU A 84 -11.09 -2.66 3.27
CA LEU A 84 -10.52 -2.17 4.54
C LEU A 84 -11.33 -1.03 5.19
N LYS A 85 -12.12 -0.29 4.41
CA LYS A 85 -13.01 0.76 4.93
C LYS A 85 -14.36 0.23 5.42
N LYS A 86 -14.76 -0.95 4.96
CA LYS A 86 -16.02 -1.60 5.35
C LYS A 86 -15.88 -2.42 6.64
N GLU A 87 -14.70 -2.99 6.87
CA GLU A 87 -14.32 -3.58 8.16
C GLU A 87 -14.01 -2.49 9.20
#